data_AF-A0A644WUL8-F1
#
_entry.id   AF-A0A644WUL8-F1
#
_cell.length_a   1.000
_cell.length_b   1.000
_cell.length_c   1.000
_cell.angle_alpha   90.00
_cell.angle_beta   90.00
_cell.angle_gamma   90.00
#
_symmetry.space_group_name_H-M   'P 1'
#
loop_
_entity.id
_entity.type
_entity.pdbx_description
1 polymer ?
#
loop_
_entity_poly.entity_id
_entity_poly.type
_entity_poly.pdbx_seq_one_letter_code
_entity_poly.pdbx_strand_id
1 'polypeptide(L)' 'MLKRALKFAIGPSIGVTIGGIIIPRIIFSNLYNATYPPIIVHAGLYFIAGYIVSFLVFLLIEWVKLKFDSKHE' A
#
# COMPACT_ATOMS: atom_id res chain seq x y z
N MET A 1 14.89 -0.58 11.89
CA MET A 1 13.55 -1.12 11.57
C MET A 1 12.65 -0.07 10.93
N LEU A 2 12.36 1.07 11.58
CA LEU A 2 11.42 2.08 11.08
C LEU A 2 11.75 2.63 9.66
N LYS A 3 13.00 3.06 9.41
CA LYS A 3 13.43 3.55 8.08
C LYS A 3 13.29 2.50 6.97
N ARG A 4 13.46 1.21 7.31
CA ARG A 4 13.31 0.09 6.36
C ARG A 4 11.83 -0.16 6.06
N ALA A 5 10.98 -0.12 7.08
CA ALA A 5 9.54 -0.23 6.95
C ALA A 5 8.96 0.89 6.07
N LEU A 6 9.41 2.14 6.27
CA LEU A 6 9.00 3.30 5.46
C LEU A 6 9.38 3.14 3.98
N LYS A 7 10.57 2.60 3.70
CA LYS A 7 11.02 2.32 2.31
C LYS A 7 10.27 1.14 1.70
N PHE A 8 10.01 0.10 2.49
CA PHE A 8 9.29 -1.09 2.04
C PHE A 8 7.87 -0.74 1.60
N ALA A 9 7.16 0.06 2.39
CA ALA A 9 5.76 0.41 2.12
C ALA A 9 5.55 1.12 0.78
N ILE A 10 6.57 1.79 0.21
CA ILE A 10 6.46 2.49 -1.08
C ILE A 10 6.07 1.52 -2.21
N GLY A 11 6.75 0.38 -2.33
CA GLY A 11 6.55 -0.56 -3.43
C GLY A 11 5.11 -1.10 -3.52
N PRO A 12 4.60 -1.75 -2.46
CA PRO A 12 3.23 -2.24 -2.41
C PRO A 12 2.19 -1.13 -2.63
N SER A 13 2.42 0.08 -2.09
CA SER A 13 1.51 1.22 -2.27
C SER A 13 1.40 1.66 -3.73
N ILE A 14 2.53 1.73 -4.44
CA ILE A 14 2.56 1.99 -5.88
C ILE A 14 1.80 0.88 -6.61
N GLY A 15 2.09 -0.38 -6.29
CA GLY A 15 1.44 -1.53 -6.92
C GLY A 15 -0.09 -1.53 -6.77
N VAL A 16 -0.58 -1.29 -5.55
CA VAL A 16 -2.02 -1.19 -5.25
C VAL A 16 -2.66 0.00 -5.96
N THR A 17 -1.98 1.15 -6.00
CA THR A 17 -2.49 2.34 -6.69
C THR A 17 -2.59 2.11 -8.20
N ILE A 18 -1.57 1.52 -8.81
CA ILE A 18 -1.56 1.23 -10.24
C ILE A 18 -2.61 0.16 -10.58
N GLY A 19 -2.58 -0.98 -9.86
CA GLY A 19 -3.45 -2.12 -10.14
C GLY A 19 -4.92 -1.86 -9.79
N GLY A 20 -5.19 -1.10 -8.73
CA GLY A 20 -6.55 -0.83 -8.25
C GLY A 20 -7.21 0.39 -8.88
N ILE A 21 -6.43 1.41 -9.27
CA ILE A 21 -6.99 2.68 -9.79
C ILE A 21 -6.59 2.94 -11.23
N ILE A 22 -5.29 2.97 -11.53
CA ILE A 22 -4.80 3.43 -12.84
C ILE A 22 -5.18 2.47 -13.96
N ILE A 23 -4.89 1.17 -13.81
CA ILE A 23 -5.18 0.17 -14.84
C ILE A 23 -6.70 0.07 -15.11
N PRO A 24 -7.58 -0.06 -14.10
CA PRO A 24 -9.02 -0.14 -14.34
C PRO A 24 -9.60 1.10 -15.01
N ARG A 25 -9.09 2.30 -14.69
CA ARG A 25 -9.53 3.56 -15.31
C ARG A 25 -9.05 3.76 -16.74
N ILE A 26 -7.95 3.11 -17.14
CA ILE A 26 -7.50 3.09 -18.53
C ILE A 26 -8.31 2.08 -19.34
N ILE A 27 -8.49 0.86 -18.82
CA ILE A 27 -9.17 -0.23 -19.54
C ILE A 27 -10.69 0.00 -19.61
N PHE A 28 -11.30 0.42 -18.50
CA PHE A 28 -12.74 0.61 -18.36
C PHE A 28 -13.07 2.09 -18.10
N SER A 29 -12.47 2.97 -18.91
CA SER A 29 -12.56 4.43 -18.78
C SER A 29 -14.01 4.94 -18.72
N ASN A 30 -14.91 4.37 -19.52
CA ASN A 30 -16.33 4.73 -19.53
C ASN A 30 -17.06 4.45 -18.20
N LEU A 31 -16.64 3.43 -17.44
CA LEU A 31 -17.23 3.12 -16.13
C LEU A 31 -16.66 3.98 -15.02
N TYR A 32 -15.34 4.21 -15.04
CA TYR A 32 -14.65 4.75 -13.86
C TYR A 32 -14.26 6.23 -13.95
N ASN A 33 -14.17 6.81 -15.15
CA ASN A 33 -13.79 8.22 -15.31
C ASN A 33 -14.96 9.21 -15.12
N ALA A 34 -16.21 8.76 -15.27
CA ALA A 34 -17.40 9.57 -14.99
C ALA A 34 -17.74 9.64 -13.48
N THR A 35 -17.10 8.80 -12.65
CA THR A 35 -17.39 8.67 -11.22
C THR A 35 -16.51 9.56 -10.35
N TYR A 36 -17.12 10.19 -9.36
CA TYR A 36 -16.41 10.80 -8.23
C TYR A 36 -15.79 9.72 -7.33
N PRO A 37 -14.58 9.91 -6.77
CA PRO A 37 -13.71 11.08 -6.87
C PRO A 37 -12.82 11.09 -8.14
N PRO A 38 -12.26 12.28 -8.49
CA PRO A 38 -11.29 12.41 -9.58
C PRO A 38 -10.11 11.46 -9.43
N ILE A 39 -9.53 11.02 -10.54
CA ILE A 39 -8.48 9.99 -10.56
C ILE A 39 -7.30 10.31 -9.65
N ILE A 40 -6.85 11.57 -9.61
CA ILE A 40 -5.73 12.02 -8.78
C ILE A 40 -6.06 11.87 -7.29
N VAL A 41 -7.27 12.28 -6.89
CA VAL A 41 -7.72 12.19 -5.49
C VAL A 41 -7.86 10.72 -5.09
N HIS A 42 -8.46 9.90 -5.95
CA HIS A 42 -8.65 8.48 -5.68
C HIS A 42 -7.32 7.72 -5.58
N ALA A 43 -6.39 7.98 -6.51
CA ALA A 43 -5.05 7.42 -6.50
C ALA A 43 -4.27 7.86 -5.25
N GLY A 44 -4.38 9.13 -4.85
CA GLY A 44 -3.76 9.64 -3.62
C GLY A 44 -4.28 8.93 -2.37
N LEU A 45 -5.60 8.75 -2.26
CA LEU A 45 -6.20 8.02 -1.13
C LEU A 45 -5.76 6.55 -1.09
N TYR A 46 -5.75 5.87 -2.23
CA TYR A 46 -5.29 4.49 -2.34
C TYR A 46 -3.81 4.35 -1.98
N PHE A 47 -2.97 5.30 -2.42
CA PHE A 47 -1.56 5.30 -2.09
C PHE A 47 -1.33 5.47 -0.60
N ILE A 48 -1.99 6.44 0.04
CA ILE A 48 -1.86 6.70 1.49
C ILE A 48 -2.36 5.48 2.29
N ALA A 49 -3.53 4.96 1.96
CA ALA A 49 -4.09 3.78 2.63
C ALA A 49 -3.19 2.55 2.47
N GLY A 50 -2.75 2.27 1.23
CA GLY A 50 -1.82 1.19 0.92
C GLY A 50 -0.50 1.33 1.68
N TYR A 51 -0.01 2.56 1.85
CA TYR A 51 1.22 2.85 2.57
C TYR A 51 1.11 2.55 4.05
N ILE A 52 0.04 3.05 4.70
CA ILE A 52 -0.22 2.80 6.12
C ILE A 52 -0.36 1.30 6.37
N VAL A 53 -1.16 0.59 5.57
CA VAL A 53 -1.37 -0.85 5.73
C VAL A 53 -0.06 -1.62 5.54
N SER A 54 0.69 -1.33 4.47
CA SER A 54 1.95 -2.03 4.18
C SER A 54 3.01 -1.77 5.25
N PHE A 55 3.05 -0.55 5.79
CA PHE A 55 3.93 -0.19 6.90
C PHE A 55 3.58 -0.95 8.18
N LEU A 56 2.29 -1.03 8.54
CA LEU A 56 1.82 -1.77 9.71
C LEU A 56 2.09 -3.27 9.58
N VAL A 57 1.85 -3.86 8.42
CA VAL A 57 2.16 -5.27 8.15
C VAL A 57 3.65 -5.54 8.31
N PHE A 58 4.51 -4.67 7.78
CA PHE A 58 5.96 -4.84 7.93
C PHE A 58 6.38 -4.77 9.41
N LEU A 59 5.83 -3.82 10.19
CA LEU A 59 6.12 -3.74 11.62
C LEU A 59 5.65 -4.99 12.38
N LEU A 60 4.47 -5.53 12.03
CA LEU A 60 3.97 -6.77 12.60
C LEU A 60 4.90 -7.96 12.31
N ILE A 61 5.39 -8.09 11.07
CA ILE A 61 6.33 -9.15 10.69
C ILE A 61 7.63 -9.03 11.48
N GLU A 62 8.19 -7.83 11.58
CA GLU A 62 9.43 -7.60 12.35
C GLU A 62 9.22 -7.88 13.84
N TRP A 63 8.08 -7.48 14.41
CA TRP A 63 7.75 -7.75 15.81
C TRP A 63 7.63 -9.25 16.09
N VAL A 64 6.96 -9.99 15.20
CA VAL A 64 6.85 -11.45 15.31
C VAL A 64 8.23 -12.09 15.22
N LYS A 65 9.08 -11.70 14.24
CA LYS A 65 10.45 -12.20 14.13
C LYS A 65 11.25 -12.00 15.42
N LEU A 66 11.23 -10.80 15.98
CA LEU A 66 11.94 -10.50 17.23
C LEU A 66 11.47 -11.38 18.39
N LYS A 67 10.15 -11.66 18.47
CA LYS A 67 9.58 -12.51 19.52
C LYS A 67 9.93 -13.99 19.36
N PHE A 68 10.16 -14.45 18.14
CA PHE A 68 10.62 -15.82 17.87
C PHE A 68 12.12 -15.98 18.11
N ASP A 69 12.94 -14.99 17.73
CA ASP A 69 14.38 -15.01 18.02
C ASP A 69 14.65 -14.93 19.54
N SER A 70 13.90 -14.11 20.29
CA SER A 70 14.10 -13.98 21.75
C SER A 70 13.69 -15.22 22.57
N LYS A 71 13.11 -16.24 21.93
CA LYS A 71 12.72 -17.51 22.59
C LYS A 71 13.76 -18.61 22.41
N HIS A 72 14.81 -18.35 21.62
CA HIS A 72 15.87 -19.31 21.30
C HIS A 72 17.24 -18.96 21.92
N GLU A 73 17.32 -17.89 22.71
CA GLU A 73 18.38 -17.65 23.72
C GLU A 73 17.93 -18.14 25.10
#